data_AF-A0A9W5WTX3-F1
#
_entry.id   AF-A0A9W5WTX3-F1
#
_cell.length_a   1.000
_cell.length_b   1.000
_cell.length_c   1.000
_cell.angle_alpha   90.00
_cell.angle_beta   90.00
_cell.angle_gamma   90.00
#
_symmetry.space_group_name_H-M   'P 1'
#
loop_
_entity.id
_entity.type
_entity.pdbx_description
1 polymer ?
#
loop_
_entity_poly.entity_id
_entity_poly.type
_entity_poly.pdbx_seq_one_letter_code
_entity_poly.pdbx_strand_id
1 'polypeptide(L)'
;MVDELEVKTSAVKRLVREFSFYKDELDALRAALAKATDDSESKKFNLMVSENLAVMRSTRDKIAEYARDLREAGIEIPDDAMQVMATQL
;
A
#
# COMPACT_ATOMS: atom_id res chain seq x y z
N MET A 1 5.13 -0.47 -27.47
CA MET A 1 5.43 0.46 -26.36
C MET A 1 4.17 0.97 -25.67
N VAL A 2 3.09 1.32 -26.40
CA VAL A 2 1.80 1.73 -25.80
C VAL A 2 1.24 0.67 -24.85
N ASP A 3 1.24 -0.61 -25.26
CA ASP A 3 0.69 -1.71 -24.46
C ASP A 3 1.36 -1.88 -23.09
N GLU A 4 2.69 -1.68 -23.00
CA GLU A 4 3.41 -1.80 -21.73
C GLU A 4 3.01 -0.69 -20.75
N LEU A 5 2.82 0.54 -21.25
CA LEU A 5 2.43 1.68 -20.43
C LEU A 5 0.97 1.59 -19.97
N GLU A 6 0.08 1.02 -20.78
CA GLU A 6 -1.29 0.70 -20.37
C GLU A 6 -1.33 -0.38 -19.29
N VAL A 7 -0.46 -1.40 -19.39
CA VAL A 7 -0.29 -2.42 -18.35
C VAL A 7 0.21 -1.79 -17.06
N LYS A 8 1.23 -0.92 -17.10
CA LYS A 8 1.73 -0.21 -15.90
C LYS A 8 0.67 0.68 -15.28
N THR A 9 -0.10 1.41 -16.08
CA THR A 9 -1.22 2.23 -15.60
C THR A 9 -2.28 1.39 -14.89
N SER A 10 -2.63 0.24 -15.48
CA SER A 10 -3.59 -0.70 -14.88
C SER A 10 -3.05 -1.33 -13.60
N ALA A 11 -1.75 -1.66 -13.57
CA ALA A 11 -1.07 -2.18 -12.40
C ALA A 11 -1.06 -1.16 -11.25
N VAL A 12 -0.77 0.12 -11.53
CA VAL A 12 -0.85 1.21 -10.53
C VAL A 12 -2.25 1.29 -9.93
N LYS A 13 -3.30 1.32 -10.76
CA LYS A 13 -4.70 1.37 -10.28
C LYS A 13 -5.05 0.17 -9.39
N ARG A 14 -4.58 -1.03 -9.75
CA ARG A 14 -4.78 -2.23 -8.93
C ARG A 14 -4.03 -2.14 -7.60
N LEU A 15 -2.76 -1.75 -7.63
CA LEU A 15 -1.93 -1.63 -6.42
C LEU A 15 -2.46 -0.57 -5.46
N VAL A 16 -3.04 0.53 -5.96
CA VAL A 16 -3.71 1.55 -5.11
C VAL A 16 -4.89 0.95 -4.35
N ARG A 17 -5.70 0.11 -5.00
CA ARG A 17 -6.82 -0.59 -4.34
C ARG A 17 -6.31 -1.59 -3.30
N GLU A 18 -5.26 -2.33 -3.63
CA GLU A 18 -4.62 -3.27 -2.72
C GLU A 18 -4.01 -2.57 -1.51
N PHE A 19 -3.36 -1.41 -1.70
CA PHE A 19 -2.86 -0.58 -0.61
C PHE A 19 -3.98 -0.09 0.31
N SER A 20 -5.11 0.32 -0.28
CA SER A 20 -6.28 0.77 0.49
C SER A 20 -6.86 -0.36 1.34
N PHE A 21 -6.94 -1.58 0.78
CA PHE A 21 -7.35 -2.77 1.54
C PHE A 21 -6.42 -3.03 2.74
N TYR A 22 -5.10 -3.01 2.53
CA TYR A 22 -4.16 -3.24 3.63
C TYR A 22 -4.19 -2.12 4.67
N LYS A 23 -4.50 -0.88 4.28
CA LYS A 23 -4.71 0.24 5.21
C LYS A 23 -5.92 -0.01 6.11
N ASP A 24 -7.04 -0.45 5.54
CA ASP A 24 -8.24 -0.78 6.32
C ASP A 24 -7.96 -1.96 7.27
N GLU A 25 -7.20 -2.96 6.82
CA GLU A 25 -6.76 -4.09 7.65
C GLU A 25 -5.83 -3.61 8.79
N LEU A 26 -4.89 -2.70 8.52
CA LEU A 26 -4.01 -2.11 9.52
C LEU A 26 -4.80 -1.39 10.61
N ASP A 27 -5.79 -0.60 10.21
CA ASP A 27 -6.65 0.14 11.14
C ASP A 27 -7.48 -0.83 12.01
N ALA A 28 -7.98 -1.93 11.43
CA ALA A 28 -8.65 -2.99 12.18
C ALA A 28 -7.72 -3.70 13.18
N LEU A 29 -6.48 -4.01 12.76
CA LEU A 29 -5.47 -4.63 13.63
C LEU A 29 -5.05 -3.71 14.78
N ARG A 30 -4.89 -2.42 14.52
CA ARG A 30 -4.60 -1.41 15.56
C ARG A 30 -5.76 -1.27 16.54
N ALA A 31 -6.99 -1.30 16.05
CA ALA A 31 -8.18 -1.28 16.90
C ALA A 31 -8.31 -2.56 17.75
N ALA A 32 -7.92 -3.72 17.22
CA ALA A 32 -7.89 -4.98 17.96
C ALA A 32 -6.77 -4.98 19.02
N LEU A 33 -5.57 -4.51 18.67
CA LEU A 33 -4.45 -4.35 19.59
C LEU A 33 -4.82 -3.43 20.76
N ALA A 34 -5.52 -2.32 20.50
CA ALA A 34 -5.96 -1.39 21.55
C ALA A 34 -6.98 -2.00 22.52
N LYS A 35 -7.66 -3.09 22.13
CA LYS A 35 -8.64 -3.83 22.94
C LYS A 35 -8.05 -5.08 23.59
N ALA A 36 -6.84 -5.49 23.20
CA ALA A 36 -6.20 -6.68 23.74
C ALA A 36 -5.95 -6.51 25.23
N THR A 37 -6.35 -7.51 26.04
CA THR A 37 -6.27 -7.44 27.50
C THR A 37 -5.10 -8.21 28.08
N ASP A 38 -4.43 -9.03 27.27
CA ASP A 38 -3.25 -9.81 27.69
C ASP A 38 -2.06 -9.65 26.74
N ASP A 39 -0.89 -10.00 27.27
CA ASP A 39 0.40 -9.86 26.60
C ASP A 39 0.56 -10.78 25.38
N SER A 40 -0.08 -11.96 25.37
CA SER A 40 0.03 -12.91 24.27
C SER A 40 -0.74 -12.41 23.05
N GLU A 41 -1.98 -11.99 23.26
CA GLU A 41 -2.83 -11.39 22.23
C GLU A 41 -2.21 -10.09 21.70
N SER A 42 -1.69 -9.24 22.59
CA SER A 42 -0.99 -8.00 22.21
C SER A 42 0.25 -8.28 21.35
N LYS A 43 1.05 -9.29 21.68
CA LYS A 43 2.22 -9.69 20.87
C LYS A 43 1.80 -10.20 19.49
N LYS A 44 0.72 -10.99 19.43
CA LYS A 44 0.18 -11.48 18.16
C LYS A 44 -0.27 -10.34 17.26
N PHE A 45 -1.06 -9.40 17.77
CA PHE A 45 -1.49 -8.25 16.97
C PHE A 45 -0.33 -7.34 16.57
N ASN A 46 0.66 -7.12 17.44
CA ASN A 46 1.86 -6.37 17.07
C ASN A 46 2.62 -7.02 15.90
N LEU A 47 2.75 -8.36 15.90
CA LEU A 47 3.36 -9.09 14.78
C LEU A 47 2.55 -8.87 13.48
N MET A 48 1.23 -9.04 13.53
CA MET A 48 0.37 -8.84 12.37
C MET A 48 0.41 -7.40 11.84
N VAL A 49 0.44 -6.40 12.73
CA VAL A 49 0.63 -4.98 12.37
C VAL A 49 1.96 -4.79 11.64
N SER A 50 3.05 -5.38 12.16
CA SER A 50 4.36 -5.28 11.53
C SER A 50 4.41 -5.93 10.15
N GLU A 51 3.78 -7.10 10.00
CA GLU A 51 3.70 -7.81 8.71
C GLU A 51 2.87 -7.02 7.68
N ASN A 52 1.70 -6.52 8.07
CA ASN A 52 0.86 -5.70 7.20
C ASN A 52 1.59 -4.41 6.77
N LEU A 53 2.26 -3.70 7.70
CA LEU A 53 3.08 -2.53 7.37
C LEU A 53 4.20 -2.84 6.36
N ALA A 54 4.83 -4.01 6.46
CA ALA A 54 5.86 -4.43 5.50
C ALA A 54 5.26 -4.66 4.10
N VAL A 55 4.08 -5.28 4.01
CA VAL A 55 3.36 -5.46 2.74
C VAL A 55 2.95 -4.10 2.17
N MET A 56 2.40 -3.20 2.97
CA MET A 56 2.04 -1.84 2.55
C MET A 56 3.23 -1.06 2.00
N ARG A 57 4.40 -1.13 2.66
CA ARG A 57 5.65 -0.50 2.16
C ARG A 57 6.03 -1.05 0.79
N SER A 58 6.06 -2.38 0.64
CA SER A 58 6.36 -3.03 -0.65
C SER A 58 5.38 -2.63 -1.76
N THR A 59 4.08 -2.57 -1.46
CA THR A 59 3.05 -2.14 -2.41
C THR A 59 3.24 -0.67 -2.81
N ARG A 60 3.51 0.23 -1.86
CA ARG A 60 3.79 1.64 -2.13
C ARG A 60 5.04 1.81 -2.99
N ASP A 61 6.09 1.06 -2.72
CA ASP A 61 7.35 1.15 -3.46
C ASP A 61 7.17 0.68 -4.92
N LYS A 62 6.37 -0.38 -5.16
CA LYS A 62 6.00 -0.80 -6.53
C LYS A 62 5.14 0.22 -7.26
N ILE A 63 4.23 0.90 -6.56
CA ILE A 63 3.47 2.03 -7.14
C ILE A 63 4.44 3.13 -7.57
N ALA A 64 5.43 3.45 -6.74
CA ALA A 64 6.41 4.49 -7.04
C ALA A 64 7.32 4.13 -8.23
N GLU A 65 7.69 2.86 -8.37
CA GLU A 65 8.42 2.34 -9.53
C GLU A 65 7.61 2.55 -10.82
N TYR A 66 6.39 2.01 -10.89
CA TYR A 66 5.56 2.16 -12.09
C TYR A 66 5.16 3.61 -12.37
N ALA A 67 4.95 4.41 -11.32
CA ALA A 67 4.68 5.84 -11.49
C ALA A 67 5.89 6.59 -12.04
N ARG A 68 7.12 6.20 -11.68
CA ARG A 68 8.32 6.78 -12.27
C ARG A 68 8.41 6.45 -13.75
N ASP A 69 8.22 5.18 -14.12
CA ASP A 69 8.25 4.72 -15.52
C ASP A 69 7.21 5.47 -16.38
N LEU A 70 5.98 5.63 -15.88
CA LEU A 70 4.93 6.36 -16.56
C LEU A 70 5.29 7.84 -16.74
N ARG A 71 5.84 8.48 -15.70
CA ARG A 71 6.26 9.89 -15.75
C ARG A 71 7.40 10.10 -16.75
N GLU A 72 8.37 9.20 -16.79
CA GLU A 72 9.48 9.23 -17.77
C GLU A 72 8.97 9.09 -19.21
N ALA A 73 7.86 8.38 -19.41
CA ALA A 73 7.16 8.29 -20.69
C ALA A 73 6.20 9.46 -20.99
N GLY A 74 6.11 10.48 -20.11
CA GLY A 74 5.23 11.64 -20.26
C GLY A 74 3.75 11.34 -19.96
N ILE A 75 3.46 10.23 -19.28
CA ILE A 75 2.10 9.86 -18.86
C ILE A 75 1.82 10.42 -17.47
N GLU A 76 0.61 10.97 -17.32
CA GLU A 76 0.11 11.47 -16.05
C GLU A 76 -0.08 10.35 -15.02
N ILE A 77 0.32 10.63 -13.78
CA ILE A 77 0.18 9.70 -12.66
C ILE A 77 -1.16 9.95 -11.99
N PRO A 78 -1.98 8.92 -11.72
CA PRO A 78 -3.23 9.09 -10.99
C PRO A 78 -3.02 9.73 -9.61
N ASP A 79 -3.89 10.67 -9.23
CA ASP A 79 -3.82 11.37 -7.93
C ASP A 79 -3.82 10.40 -6.74
N ASP A 80 -4.63 9.34 -6.79
CA ASP A 80 -4.67 8.34 -5.71
C ASP A 80 -3.32 7.63 -5.53
N ALA A 81 -2.59 7.40 -6.63
CA ALA A 81 -1.25 6.83 -6.56
C ALA A 81 -0.26 7.81 -5.91
N MET A 82 -0.39 9.10 -6.21
CA MET A 82 0.39 10.16 -5.57
C MET A 82 0.10 10.22 -4.06
N GLN A 83 -1.16 10.10 -3.65
CA GLN A 83 -1.56 10.05 -2.23
C GLN A 83 -0.99 8.83 -1.51
N VAL A 84 -1.03 7.65 -2.14
CA VAL A 84 -0.43 6.42 -1.59
C VAL A 84 1.07 6.59 -1.39
N MET A 85 1.78 7.13 -2.39
CA MET A 85 3.23 7.40 -2.28
C MET A 85 3.57 8.40 -1.18
N ALA A 86 2.69 9.37 -0.90
CA ALA A 86 2.87 10.34 0.17
C ALA A 86 2.48 9.80 1.56
N THR A 87 1.88 8.62 1.65
CA THR A 87 1.42 8.03 2.92
C THR A 87 2.61 7.65 3.81
N GLN A 88 2.57 8.12 5.06
CA GLN A 88 3.51 7.72 6.11
C GLN A 88 3.03 6.41 6.75
N LEU A 89 3.94 5.43 6.83
CA LEU A 89 3.73 4.09 7.39
C LEU A 89 4.64 3.86 8.58
#